data_AF-A0A254QDI6-F1
#
_entry.id   AF-A0A254QDI6-F1
#
_cell.length_a   1.000
_cell.length_b   1.000
_cell.length_c   1.000
_cell.angle_alpha   90.00
_cell.angle_beta   90.00
_cell.angle_gamma   90.00
#
_symmetry.space_group_name_H-M   'P 1'
#
loop_
_entity.id
_entity.type
_entity.pdbx_description
1 polymer ?
#
loop_
_entity_poly.entity_id
_entity_poly.type
_entity_poly.pdbx_seq_one_letter_code
_entity_poly.pdbx_strand_id
1 'polypeptide(L)'
;MTPHAGFVKRLKKFERYRVTTIGSFAGYLGYSYRPLPERKLAGLFEPVRQIRYIPLEQRIPFDASSTLDLNRQGYRFNCELDSKFTQSPSEPAVPGLIQQTPGGQIIILGPDGPVSGGYRRLGVVISADWPYLAQMSVNSEYEFIPVNREIAIHALKDVRRAVAVRSQFLRIIQQREISKAS
;
A
#
# COMPACT_ATOMS: atom_id res chain seq x y z
N MET A 1 -34.70 16.34 7.61
CA MET A 1 -33.54 16.87 6.86
C MET A 1 -32.62 15.69 6.55
N THR A 2 -32.43 15.41 5.27
CA THR A 2 -31.74 14.22 4.72
C THR A 2 -30.26 14.16 5.12
N PRO A 3 -29.71 12.98 5.46
CA PRO A 3 -28.28 12.82 5.63
C PRO A 3 -27.61 12.98 4.27
N HIS A 4 -26.79 14.01 4.12
CA HIS A 4 -25.96 14.17 2.93
C HIS A 4 -24.93 13.04 2.90
N ALA A 5 -25.14 12.05 2.02
CA ALA A 5 -24.15 11.06 1.65
C ALA A 5 -22.91 11.79 1.10
N GLY A 6 -21.91 11.96 1.96
CA GLY A 6 -20.71 12.74 1.66
C GLY A 6 -19.79 12.00 0.72
N PHE A 7 -19.85 12.31 -0.58
CA PHE A 7 -18.69 12.14 -1.44
C PHE A 7 -17.57 13.05 -0.93
N VAL A 8 -16.58 12.50 -0.24
CA VAL A 8 -15.40 13.23 0.19
C VAL A 8 -14.62 13.65 -1.07
N LYS A 9 -14.55 14.95 -1.35
CA LYS A 9 -13.88 15.50 -2.53
C LYS A 9 -12.40 15.78 -2.23
N ARG A 10 -11.56 15.77 -3.28
CA ARG A 10 -10.16 16.21 -3.16
C ARG A 10 -10.12 17.65 -2.65
N LEU A 11 -9.19 17.93 -1.73
CA LEU A 11 -9.01 19.25 -1.15
C LEU A 11 -8.77 20.30 -2.23
N LYS A 12 -9.42 21.44 -2.07
CA LYS A 12 -9.24 22.60 -2.96
C LYS A 12 -8.30 23.62 -2.34
N LYS A 13 -7.72 24.44 -3.22
CA LYS A 13 -6.93 25.60 -2.80
C LYS A 13 -7.75 26.46 -1.83
N PHE A 14 -7.15 26.84 -0.71
CA PHE A 14 -7.73 27.67 0.36
C PHE A 14 -8.82 27.02 1.23
N GLU A 15 -9.07 25.72 1.10
CA GLU A 15 -9.98 25.00 1.98
C GLU A 15 -9.40 24.89 3.40
N ARG A 16 -10.18 25.28 4.42
CA ARG A 16 -9.74 25.28 5.83
C ARG A 16 -10.35 24.09 6.56
N TYR A 17 -9.52 23.32 7.26
CA TYR A 17 -9.94 22.20 8.09
C TYR A 17 -9.68 22.50 9.57
N ARG A 18 -10.65 22.16 10.42
CA ARG A 18 -10.48 22.25 11.87
C ARG A 18 -9.55 21.13 12.32
N VAL A 19 -8.42 21.50 12.93
CA VAL A 19 -7.53 20.57 13.61
C VAL A 19 -7.90 20.60 15.10
N THR A 20 -8.06 19.42 15.70
CA THR A 20 -8.20 19.30 17.16
C THR A 20 -6.87 18.87 17.73
N THR A 21 -6.31 19.69 18.63
CA THR A 21 -5.12 19.31 19.37
C THR A 21 -5.52 18.42 20.54
N ILE A 22 -4.90 17.25 20.66
CA ILE A 22 -5.03 16.41 21.83
C ILE A 22 -3.93 16.86 22.80
N GLY A 23 -4.27 17.71 23.77
CA GLY A 23 -3.35 18.31 24.75
C GLY A 23 -3.05 19.81 24.51
N SER A 24 -2.48 20.48 25.52
CA SER A 24 -2.03 21.89 25.44
C SER A 24 -0.62 21.98 24.88
N PHE A 25 -0.46 21.87 23.56
CA PHE A 25 0.84 22.07 22.92
C PHE A 25 0.91 23.44 22.27
N ALA A 26 1.52 24.40 22.98
CA ALA A 26 1.89 25.72 22.47
C ALA A 26 3.37 25.71 22.09
N GLY A 27 3.70 25.05 20.99
CA GLY A 27 5.08 24.97 20.50
C GLY A 27 5.12 24.77 18.99
N TYR A 28 6.00 25.50 18.32
CA TYR A 28 6.37 25.21 16.95
C TYR A 28 7.33 24.02 17.00
N LEU A 29 6.84 22.80 16.78
CA LEU A 29 7.72 21.68 16.48
C LEU A 29 8.29 21.92 15.08
N GLY A 30 9.40 22.66 15.02
CA GLY A 30 10.26 22.75 13.85
C GLY A 30 10.83 21.37 13.55
N TYR A 31 10.02 20.49 12.97
CA TYR A 31 10.52 19.24 12.42
C TYR A 31 11.26 19.60 11.13
N SER A 32 12.57 19.75 11.21
CA SER A 32 13.39 19.45 10.04
C SER A 32 13.24 17.96 9.78
N TYR A 33 12.59 17.61 8.68
CA TYR A 33 12.66 16.25 8.16
C TYR A 33 14.11 16.03 7.74
N ARG A 34 14.98 15.61 8.67
CA ARG A 34 16.22 14.95 8.28
C ARG A 34 15.83 13.54 7.84
N PRO A 35 15.86 13.21 6.53
CA PRO A 35 15.89 11.80 6.16
C PRO A 35 17.01 11.16 6.99
N LEU A 36 16.67 10.07 7.69
CA LEU A 36 17.62 9.34 8.54
C LEU A 36 18.92 9.13 7.73
N PRO A 37 20.08 9.50 8.27
CA PRO A 37 21.34 9.19 7.61
C PRO A 37 21.44 7.67 7.52
N GLU A 38 21.56 7.25 6.26
CA GLU A 38 22.29 6.07 5.86
C GLU A 38 21.72 4.77 6.39
N ARG A 39 20.61 4.43 5.74
CA ARG A 39 20.09 3.09 5.60
C ARG A 39 21.21 1.99 5.71
N LYS A 40 20.79 0.83 6.19
CA LYS A 40 21.06 -0.44 5.50
C LYS A 40 20.60 -0.27 4.03
N LEU A 41 21.46 0.37 3.22
CA LEU A 41 21.16 1.22 2.05
C LEU A 41 20.94 0.55 0.73
N ALA A 42 20.68 -0.75 0.72
CA ALA A 42 20.37 -1.43 -0.53
C ALA A 42 18.90 -1.21 -0.96
N GLY A 43 17.92 -1.26 -0.05
CA GLY A 43 16.49 -1.39 -0.43
C GLY A 43 15.64 -0.12 -0.57
N LEU A 44 16.21 1.09 -0.59
CA LEU A 44 15.43 2.36 -0.59
C LEU A 44 15.73 3.28 -1.79
N PHE A 45 16.46 2.79 -2.80
CA PHE A 45 16.77 3.50 -4.08
C PHE A 45 16.81 2.50 -5.22
N GLU A 46 16.97 1.21 -4.94
CA GLU A 46 16.28 0.25 -5.78
C GLU A 46 14.81 0.29 -5.36
N PRO A 47 13.88 0.73 -6.23
CA PRO A 47 12.47 0.54 -5.96
C PRO A 47 12.27 -0.94 -5.65
N VAL A 48 11.44 -1.26 -4.65
CA VAL A 48 11.05 -2.65 -4.42
C VAL A 48 10.38 -3.15 -5.70
N ARG A 49 11.14 -3.89 -6.50
CA ARG A 49 10.66 -4.49 -7.75
C ARG A 49 9.94 -5.80 -7.49
N GLN A 50 10.02 -6.33 -6.27
CA GLN A 50 9.38 -7.60 -5.91
C GLN A 50 8.08 -7.37 -5.14
N ILE A 51 6.98 -7.91 -5.64
CA ILE A 51 5.65 -7.85 -5.01
C ILE A 51 5.28 -9.23 -4.52
N ARG A 52 5.15 -9.41 -3.21
CA ARG A 52 4.82 -10.71 -2.64
C ARG A 52 3.31 -10.88 -2.51
N TYR A 53 2.82 -12.04 -2.92
CA TYR A 53 1.40 -12.36 -2.87
C TYR A 53 1.14 -13.79 -2.42
N ILE A 54 0.01 -14.01 -1.76
CA ILE A 54 -0.48 -15.36 -1.45
C ILE A 54 -1.20 -15.87 -2.70
N PRO A 55 -0.72 -16.96 -3.33
CA PRO A 55 -1.27 -17.45 -4.58
C PRO A 55 -2.63 -18.11 -4.37
N LEU A 56 -3.56 -17.88 -5.30
CA LEU A 56 -4.81 -18.62 -5.41
C LEU A 56 -4.70 -19.60 -6.58
N GLU A 57 -4.64 -19.08 -7.80
CA GLU A 57 -4.49 -19.85 -9.03
C GLU A 57 -3.05 -19.80 -9.57
N GLN A 58 -2.41 -18.62 -9.55
CA GLN A 58 -1.06 -18.43 -10.07
C GLN A 58 -0.04 -18.74 -8.97
N ARG A 59 0.68 -19.85 -9.08
CA ARG A 59 1.63 -20.32 -8.05
C ARG A 59 3.10 -20.15 -8.42
N ILE A 60 3.37 -19.64 -9.61
CA ILE A 60 4.73 -19.46 -10.15
C ILE A 60 5.00 -17.96 -10.22
N PRO A 61 6.24 -17.51 -9.92
CA PRO A 61 6.64 -16.14 -10.15
C PRO A 61 6.39 -15.68 -11.59
N PHE A 62 6.14 -14.38 -11.77
CA PHE A 62 5.96 -13.80 -13.09
C PHE A 62 6.31 -12.31 -13.07
N ASP A 63 6.72 -11.79 -14.22
CA ASP A 63 7.04 -10.38 -14.39
C ASP A 63 5.84 -9.59 -14.92
N ALA A 64 5.75 -8.33 -14.51
CA ALA A 64 4.76 -7.40 -15.01
C ALA A 64 5.25 -5.94 -14.97
N SER A 65 4.86 -5.17 -15.98
CA SER A 65 5.19 -3.74 -16.10
C SER A 65 4.01 -2.86 -15.72
N SER A 66 4.23 -1.90 -14.82
CA SER A 66 3.17 -0.97 -14.40
C SER A 66 2.76 -0.07 -15.56
N THR A 67 1.45 0.19 -15.68
CA THR A 67 0.91 1.11 -16.69
C THR A 67 0.82 2.55 -16.16
N LEU A 68 0.29 3.45 -16.97
CA LEU A 68 -0.09 4.81 -16.52
C LEU A 68 -1.35 4.81 -15.63
N ASP A 69 -2.11 3.72 -15.60
CA ASP A 69 -3.35 3.58 -14.82
C ASP A 69 -3.06 3.03 -13.42
N LEU A 70 -2.46 3.88 -12.59
CA LEU A 70 -2.21 3.64 -11.17
C LEU A 70 -3.00 4.65 -10.34
N ASN A 71 -4.03 4.18 -9.64
CA ASN A 71 -4.91 5.05 -8.86
C ASN A 71 -5.40 4.33 -7.58
N ARG A 72 -6.26 5.00 -6.80
CA ARG A 72 -6.75 4.44 -5.52
C ARG A 72 -7.73 3.27 -5.69
N GLN A 73 -8.36 3.12 -6.85
CA GLN A 73 -9.21 1.97 -7.16
C GLN A 73 -8.38 0.73 -7.52
N GLY A 74 -7.22 0.92 -8.15
CA GLY A 74 -6.32 -0.17 -8.46
C GLY A 74 -5.07 0.23 -9.23
N TYR A 75 -4.18 -0.75 -9.34
CA TYR A 75 -2.88 -0.66 -9.99
C TYR A 75 -2.88 -1.63 -11.17
N ARG A 76 -2.82 -1.12 -12.41
CA ARG A 76 -2.86 -1.94 -13.61
C ARG A 76 -1.45 -2.19 -14.17
N PHE A 77 -1.20 -3.43 -14.58
CA PHE A 77 0.06 -3.88 -15.16
C PHE A 77 -0.15 -4.67 -16.45
N ASN A 78 0.82 -4.59 -17.35
CA ASN A 78 0.95 -5.51 -18.47
C ASN A 78 1.78 -6.72 -18.01
N CYS A 79 1.39 -7.94 -18.41
CA CYS A 79 2.13 -9.15 -18.13
C CYS A 79 1.91 -10.17 -19.25
N GLU A 80 2.81 -11.15 -19.36
CA GLU A 80 2.74 -12.22 -20.36
C GLU A 80 2.18 -13.52 -19.78
N LEU A 81 1.18 -13.43 -18.89
CA LEU A 81 0.50 -14.61 -18.36
C LEU A 81 -0.51 -15.15 -19.37
N ASP A 82 -0.60 -16.47 -19.47
CA ASP A 82 -1.61 -17.14 -20.29
C ASP A 82 -3.01 -16.66 -19.89
N SER A 83 -3.70 -16.05 -20.85
CA SER A 83 -5.01 -15.43 -20.67
C SER A 83 -6.15 -16.40 -20.96
N LYS A 84 -5.89 -17.72 -21.12
CA LYS A 84 -6.93 -18.76 -21.30
C LYS A 84 -8.08 -18.53 -20.33
N PHE A 85 -9.12 -17.91 -20.86
CA PHE A 85 -10.11 -17.21 -20.07
C PHE A 85 -11.27 -18.14 -19.77
N THR A 86 -11.55 -18.37 -18.49
CA THR A 86 -12.88 -18.73 -18.03
C THR A 86 -13.41 -17.56 -17.23
N GLN A 87 -14.46 -16.92 -17.75
CA GLN A 87 -15.26 -15.94 -17.03
C GLN A 87 -15.61 -16.55 -15.66
N SER A 88 -15.18 -15.88 -14.58
CA SER A 88 -15.44 -16.37 -13.23
C SER A 88 -16.76 -15.79 -12.73
N PRO A 89 -17.52 -16.52 -11.90
CA PRO A 89 -18.66 -15.95 -11.19
C PRO A 89 -18.22 -14.70 -10.42
N SER A 90 -19.14 -13.75 -10.29
CA SER A 90 -18.86 -12.53 -9.52
C SER A 90 -18.72 -12.89 -8.05
N GLU A 91 -17.55 -12.66 -7.47
CA GLU A 91 -17.22 -13.04 -6.10
C GLU A 91 -16.74 -11.83 -5.28
N PRO A 92 -16.78 -11.90 -3.94
CA PRO A 92 -16.25 -10.86 -3.08
C PRO A 92 -14.78 -10.56 -3.38
N ALA A 93 -14.48 -9.26 -3.48
CA ALA A 93 -13.16 -8.75 -3.77
C ALA A 93 -12.64 -7.92 -2.58
N VAL A 94 -11.33 -8.00 -2.35
CA VAL A 94 -10.65 -7.33 -1.24
C VAL A 94 -9.47 -6.49 -1.76
N PRO A 95 -9.08 -5.42 -1.05
CA PRO A 95 -7.85 -4.69 -1.37
C PRO A 95 -6.64 -5.64 -1.40
N GLY A 96 -5.80 -5.48 -2.41
CA GLY A 96 -4.66 -6.33 -2.70
C GLY A 96 -4.98 -7.55 -3.55
N LEU A 97 -6.25 -7.86 -3.87
CA LEU A 97 -6.59 -8.93 -4.79
C LEU A 97 -6.00 -8.66 -6.18
N ILE A 98 -5.34 -9.65 -6.75
CA ILE A 98 -4.74 -9.62 -8.09
C ILE A 98 -5.69 -10.31 -9.04
N GLN A 99 -6.22 -9.57 -10.00
CA GLN A 99 -7.14 -10.06 -11.02
C GLN A 99 -6.52 -9.97 -12.40
N GLN A 100 -6.71 -11.00 -13.23
CA GLN A 100 -6.33 -10.98 -14.64
C GLN A 100 -7.55 -10.69 -15.51
N THR A 101 -7.45 -9.64 -16.31
CA THR A 101 -8.49 -9.22 -17.27
C THR A 101 -8.50 -10.12 -18.51
N PRO A 102 -9.59 -10.13 -19.32
CA PRO A 102 -9.61 -10.84 -20.59
C PRO A 102 -8.52 -10.41 -21.58
N GLY A 103 -8.05 -9.17 -21.48
CA GLY A 103 -6.96 -8.64 -22.31
C GLY A 103 -5.57 -9.05 -21.85
N GLY A 104 -5.43 -9.93 -20.85
CA GLY A 104 -4.14 -10.42 -20.34
C GLY A 104 -3.47 -9.51 -19.31
N GLN A 105 -3.92 -8.26 -19.16
CA GLN A 105 -3.44 -7.35 -18.11
C GLN A 105 -3.88 -7.80 -16.73
N ILE A 106 -3.09 -7.46 -15.71
CA ILE A 106 -3.46 -7.67 -14.31
C ILE A 106 -3.81 -6.35 -13.63
N ILE A 107 -4.69 -6.44 -12.64
CA ILE A 107 -5.11 -5.33 -11.79
C ILE A 107 -4.98 -5.77 -10.35
N ILE A 108 -4.21 -5.03 -9.56
CA ILE A 108 -4.22 -5.15 -8.10
C ILE A 108 -5.28 -4.18 -7.58
N LEU A 109 -6.28 -4.69 -6.86
CA LEU A 109 -7.35 -3.85 -6.31
C LEU A 109 -6.82 -2.95 -5.20
N GLY A 110 -7.08 -1.65 -5.32
CA GLY A 110 -6.73 -0.64 -4.34
C GLY A 110 -7.76 -0.52 -3.22
N PRO A 111 -7.52 0.39 -2.26
CA PRO A 111 -8.45 0.63 -1.14
C PRO A 111 -9.83 1.15 -1.58
N ASP A 112 -9.90 1.85 -2.71
CA ASP A 112 -11.16 2.36 -3.28
C ASP A 112 -11.65 1.44 -4.43
N GLY A 113 -11.11 0.22 -4.52
CA GLY A 113 -11.47 -0.76 -5.54
C GLY A 113 -12.88 -1.33 -5.35
N PRO A 114 -13.41 -2.02 -6.38
CA PRO A 114 -14.71 -2.67 -6.29
C PRO A 114 -14.73 -3.77 -5.22
N VAL A 115 -15.90 -3.96 -4.59
CA VAL A 115 -16.14 -5.00 -3.57
C VAL A 115 -16.49 -6.37 -4.15
N SER A 116 -16.70 -6.44 -5.47
CA SER A 116 -16.94 -7.66 -6.22
C SER A 116 -16.19 -7.64 -7.55
N GLY A 117 -15.87 -8.82 -8.09
CA GLY A 117 -15.28 -8.94 -9.42
C GLY A 117 -15.49 -10.31 -10.03
N GLY A 118 -15.58 -10.37 -11.37
CA GLY A 118 -15.78 -11.60 -12.15
C GLY A 118 -14.55 -12.00 -12.98
N TYR A 119 -13.39 -11.44 -12.66
CA TYR A 119 -12.13 -11.74 -13.32
C TYR A 119 -11.38 -12.86 -12.59
N ARG A 120 -10.55 -13.58 -13.34
CA ARG A 120 -9.67 -14.64 -12.82
C ARG A 120 -8.80 -14.11 -11.69
N ARG A 121 -8.67 -14.87 -10.59
CA ARG A 121 -7.96 -14.41 -9.38
C ARG A 121 -6.62 -15.09 -9.24
N LEU A 122 -5.55 -14.35 -9.47
CA LEU A 122 -4.20 -14.88 -9.40
C LEU A 122 -3.75 -15.11 -7.95
N GLY A 123 -4.10 -14.18 -7.05
CA GLY A 123 -3.76 -14.23 -5.64
C GLY A 123 -4.03 -12.91 -4.93
N VAL A 124 -3.49 -12.74 -3.72
CA VAL A 124 -3.68 -11.51 -2.92
C VAL A 124 -2.33 -11.00 -2.43
N VAL A 125 -1.99 -9.75 -2.73
CA VAL A 125 -0.78 -9.09 -2.25
C VAL A 125 -0.79 -9.01 -0.73
N ILE A 126 0.33 -9.39 -0.12
CA ILE A 126 0.44 -9.37 1.35
C ILE A 126 0.35 -7.94 1.87
N SER A 127 -0.30 -7.77 3.03
CA SER A 127 -0.46 -6.43 3.63
C SER A 127 0.84 -5.75 4.04
N ALA A 128 1.91 -6.53 4.24
CA ALA A 128 3.25 -5.99 4.48
C ALA A 128 3.78 -5.18 3.28
N ASP A 129 3.30 -5.47 2.06
CA ASP A 129 3.80 -4.86 0.83
C ASP A 129 2.92 -3.71 0.32
N TRP A 130 1.76 -3.46 0.95
CA TRP A 130 0.85 -2.35 0.59
C TRP A 130 1.52 -0.96 0.60
N PRO A 131 2.42 -0.62 1.56
CA PRO A 131 3.14 0.67 1.50
C PRO A 131 4.00 0.83 0.24
N TYR A 132 4.52 -0.27 -0.32
CA TYR A 132 5.28 -0.25 -1.56
C TYR A 132 4.36 -0.07 -2.77
N LEU A 133 3.20 -0.72 -2.78
CA LEU A 133 2.17 -0.51 -3.81
C LEU A 133 1.77 0.97 -3.90
N ALA A 134 1.62 1.64 -2.75
CA ALA A 134 1.27 3.05 -2.70
C ALA A 134 2.35 4.01 -3.25
N GLN A 135 3.59 3.53 -3.40
CA GLN A 135 4.75 4.30 -3.86
C GLN A 135 5.28 3.80 -5.21
N MET A 136 4.47 3.05 -5.97
CA MET A 136 4.89 2.50 -7.25
C MET A 136 5.11 3.59 -8.30
N SER A 137 6.10 3.35 -9.14
CA SER A 137 6.38 4.16 -10.31
C SER A 137 5.59 3.63 -11.50
N VAL A 138 5.14 4.53 -12.36
CA VAL A 138 4.57 4.18 -13.67
C VAL A 138 5.66 3.63 -14.60
N ASN A 139 5.29 2.80 -15.57
CA ASN A 139 6.18 2.24 -16.60
C ASN A 139 7.44 1.58 -16.00
N SER A 140 7.28 0.85 -14.92
CA SER A 140 8.36 0.18 -14.19
C SER A 140 8.10 -1.32 -14.10
N GLU A 141 9.17 -2.10 -14.15
CA GLU A 141 9.10 -3.57 -14.09
C GLU A 141 9.05 -4.08 -12.65
N TYR A 142 8.19 -5.06 -12.42
CA TYR A 142 7.98 -5.71 -11.14
C TYR A 142 7.89 -7.24 -11.29
N GLU A 143 8.57 -7.96 -10.41
CA GLU A 143 8.49 -9.41 -10.26
C GLU A 143 7.47 -9.75 -9.16
N PHE A 144 6.48 -10.56 -9.49
CA PHE A 144 5.47 -11.04 -8.55
C PHE A 144 5.90 -12.37 -7.95
N ILE A 145 6.08 -12.43 -6.63
CA ILE A 145 6.59 -13.60 -5.93
C ILE A 145 5.49 -14.26 -5.09
N PRO A 146 5.11 -15.52 -5.39
CA PRO A 146 4.17 -16.27 -4.57
C PRO A 146 4.82 -16.64 -3.23
N VAL A 147 4.12 -16.37 -2.13
CA VAL A 147 4.56 -16.70 -0.76
C VAL A 147 3.48 -17.46 -0.02
N ASN A 148 3.90 -18.26 0.97
CA ASN A 148 2.97 -18.93 1.86
C ASN A 148 2.46 -17.98 2.97
N ARG A 149 1.44 -18.45 3.70
CA ARG A 149 0.83 -17.69 4.80
C ARG A 149 1.82 -17.38 5.93
N GLU A 150 2.76 -18.26 6.22
CA GLU A 150 3.74 -18.09 7.30
C GLU A 150 4.68 -16.92 7.01
N ILE A 151 5.22 -16.85 5.80
CA ILE A 151 6.04 -15.74 5.31
C ILE A 151 5.26 -14.44 5.36
N ALA A 152 4.00 -14.44 4.91
CA ALA A 152 3.14 -13.26 4.95
C ALA A 152 2.94 -12.73 6.38
N ILE A 153 2.69 -13.62 7.35
CA ILE A 153 2.53 -13.26 8.77
C ILE A 153 3.85 -12.74 9.35
N HIS A 154 4.99 -13.37 9.02
CA HIS A 154 6.30 -12.94 9.49
C HIS A 154 6.62 -11.53 8.98
N ALA A 155 6.45 -11.29 7.67
CA ALA A 155 6.65 -9.98 7.06
C ALA A 155 5.77 -8.89 7.72
N LEU A 156 4.50 -9.20 8.00
CA LEU A 156 3.61 -8.26 8.68
C LEU A 156 4.06 -7.96 10.12
N LYS A 157 4.56 -8.96 10.85
CA LYS A 157 5.12 -8.77 12.19
C LYS A 157 6.34 -7.85 12.14
N ASP A 158 7.21 -8.01 11.15
CA ASP A 158 8.41 -7.18 11.00
C ASP A 158 8.07 -5.72 10.70
N VAL A 159 7.12 -5.48 9.80
CA VAL A 159 6.60 -4.13 9.52
C VAL A 159 6.01 -3.51 10.80
N ARG A 160 5.19 -4.26 11.54
CA ARG A 160 4.58 -3.78 12.79
C ARG A 160 5.63 -3.47 13.86
N ARG A 161 6.65 -4.32 14.01
CA ARG A 161 7.77 -4.09 14.94
C ARG A 161 8.53 -2.81 14.57
N ALA A 162 8.85 -2.61 13.30
CA ALA A 162 9.55 -1.41 12.84
C ALA A 162 8.76 -0.13 13.13
N VAL A 163 7.44 -0.15 12.90
CA VAL A 163 6.55 0.97 13.24
C VAL A 163 6.46 1.19 14.75
N ALA A 164 6.36 0.11 15.53
CA ALA A 164 6.28 0.19 16.99
C ALA A 164 7.53 0.83 17.61
N VAL A 165 8.73 0.39 17.21
CA VAL A 165 10.00 0.96 17.67
C VAL A 165 10.07 2.46 17.36
N ARG A 166 9.65 2.88 16.16
CA ARG A 166 9.60 4.30 15.78
C ARG A 166 8.68 5.11 16.69
N SER A 167 7.50 4.59 17.01
CA SER A 167 6.56 5.27 17.90
C SER A 167 7.05 5.39 19.34
N GLN A 168 7.75 4.37 19.86
CA GLN A 168 8.38 4.42 21.19
C GLN A 168 9.51 5.45 21.24
N PHE A 169 10.34 5.52 20.20
CA PHE A 169 11.41 6.51 20.11
C PHE A 169 10.88 7.94 20.10
N LEU A 170 9.79 8.21 19.35
CA LEU A 170 9.13 9.52 19.33
C LEU A 170 8.58 9.91 20.72
N ARG A 171 8.01 8.96 21.47
CA ARG A 171 7.54 9.22 22.84
C ARG A 171 8.68 9.58 23.79
N ILE A 172 9.83 8.89 23.70
CA ILE A 172 10.99 9.16 24.54
C ILE A 172 11.57 10.56 24.27
N ILE A 173 11.64 10.97 22.99
CA ILE A 173 12.08 12.33 22.62
C ILE A 173 11.14 13.37 23.20
N GLN A 174 9.83 13.19 23.05
CA GLN A 174 8.84 14.12 23.59
C GLN A 174 8.95 14.29 25.11
N GLN A 175 9.12 13.18 25.86
CA GLN A 175 9.26 13.24 27.32
C GLN A 175 10.53 13.97 27.77
N ARG A 176 11.65 13.79 27.06
CA ARG A 176 12.91 14.47 27.37
C ARG A 176 12.88 15.96 27.09
N GLU A 177 12.16 16.41 26.06
CA GLU A 177 11.99 17.84 25.78
C GLU A 177 11.07 18.52 26.80
N ILE A 178 9.98 17.86 27.21
CA ILE A 178 9.08 18.37 28.25
C ILE A 178 9.81 18.53 29.59
N SER A 179 10.66 17.57 29.96
CA SER A 179 11.47 17.62 31.18
C SER A 179 12.60 18.65 31.16
N LYS A 180 13.02 19.16 29.99
CA LYS A 180 14.02 20.22 29.85
C LYS A 180 13.41 21.62 29.80
N ALA A 181 12.12 21.71 29.49
CA ALA A 181 11.35 22.96 29.45
C ALA A 181 10.65 23.29 30.77
N SER A 182 10.79 22.42 31.78
CA SER A 182 10.33 22.61 33.17
C SER A 182 11.53 22.89 34.06
#